data_AF-A0A964G8M8-F1
#
_entry.id   AF-A0A964G8M8-F1
#
_cell.length_a   1.000
_cell.length_b   1.000
_cell.length_c   1.000
_cell.angle_alpha   90.00
_cell.angle_beta   90.00
_cell.angle_gamma   90.00
#
_symmetry.space_group_name_H-M   'P 1'
#
loop_
_entity.id
_entity.type
_entity.pdbx_description
1 polymer ?
#
loop_
_entity_poly.entity_id
_entity_poly.type
_entity_poly.pdbx_seq_one_letter_code
_entity_poly.pdbx_strand_id
1 'polypeptide(L)'
;MIEPLLPQKKKTRPLVWTKRQILNAIFYQLKNGCNWADLPRDLPPYSTVFWHYQNLCEEGAIDQIMTKLHQKAREQVKKNQSGQP
;
A
#
# COMPACT_ATOMS: atom_id res chain seq x y z
N MET A 1 -30.94 28.33 1.66
CA MET A 1 -29.72 29.18 1.82
C MET A 1 -28.84 28.42 2.81
N ILE A 2 -27.73 27.74 2.47
CA ILE A 2 -26.45 28.17 1.84
C ILE A 2 -25.79 27.03 1.00
N GLU A 3 -26.44 25.87 0.84
CA GLU A 3 -25.87 24.68 0.17
C GLU A 3 -25.40 24.79 -1.30
N PRO A 4 -25.88 25.70 -2.18
CA PRO A 4 -25.44 25.68 -3.58
C PRO A 4 -24.08 26.33 -3.86
N LEU A 5 -23.37 26.82 -2.83
CA LEU A 5 -22.07 27.51 -2.97
C LEU A 5 -20.84 26.63 -2.70
N LEU A 6 -21.03 25.36 -2.34
CA LEU A 6 -19.90 24.45 -2.19
C LEU A 6 -19.45 24.00 -3.59
N PRO A 7 -18.18 24.23 -3.98
CA PRO A 7 -17.67 23.74 -5.25
C PRO A 7 -17.82 22.23 -5.26
N GLN A 8 -18.63 21.74 -6.21
CA GLN A 8 -18.85 20.32 -6.41
C GLN A 8 -17.46 19.68 -6.56
N LYS A 9 -17.08 18.82 -5.60
CA LYS A 9 -15.80 18.10 -5.64
C LYS A 9 -15.66 17.50 -7.03
N LYS A 10 -14.69 17.99 -7.81
CA LYS A 10 -14.40 17.45 -9.15
C LYS A 10 -14.27 15.93 -8.97
N LYS A 11 -15.11 15.17 -9.66
CA LYS A 11 -14.93 13.71 -9.80
C LYS A 11 -13.61 13.52 -10.53
N THR A 12 -12.51 13.47 -9.79
CA THR A 12 -11.23 13.00 -10.31
C THR A 12 -11.43 11.56 -10.75
N ARG A 13 -10.71 11.16 -11.80
CA ARG A 13 -10.77 9.82 -12.40
C ARG A 13 -10.89 8.78 -11.28
N PRO A 14 -11.91 7.89 -11.31
CA PRO A 14 -12.08 6.90 -10.26
C PRO A 14 -10.74 6.18 -10.06
N LEU A 15 -10.35 6.05 -8.79
CA LEU A 15 -9.09 5.40 -8.45
C LEU A 15 -9.18 3.97 -8.96
N VAL A 16 -8.56 3.71 -10.13
CA VAL A 16 -8.58 2.40 -10.81
C VAL A 16 -7.98 1.33 -9.89
N TRP A 17 -7.10 1.75 -8.98
CA TRP A 17 -6.33 0.87 -8.11
C TRP A 17 -6.87 0.91 -6.69
N THR A 18 -7.14 -0.26 -6.14
CA THR A 18 -7.52 -0.37 -4.73
C THR A 18 -6.32 -0.03 -3.82
N LYS A 19 -6.60 0.43 -2.59
CA LYS A 19 -5.54 0.67 -1.58
C LYS A 19 -4.66 -0.57 -1.38
N ARG A 20 -5.24 -1.77 -1.48
CA ARG A 20 -4.52 -3.04 -1.36
C ARG A 20 -3.55 -3.27 -2.52
N GLN A 21 -3.91 -2.93 -3.76
CA GLN A 21 -2.99 -3.03 -4.90
C GLN A 21 -1.80 -2.07 -4.76
N ILE A 22 -2.05 -0.86 -4.25
CA ILE A 22 -0.98 0.12 -3.98
C ILE A 22 -0.04 -0.41 -2.90
N LEU A 23 -0.58 -0.91 -1.78
CA LEU A 23 0.23 -1.51 -0.72
C LEU A 23 0.99 -2.74 -1.21
N ASN A 24 0.37 -3.62 -2.01
CA ASN A 24 1.04 -4.76 -2.62
C ASN A 24 2.23 -4.32 -3.48
N ALA A 25 2.08 -3.23 -4.24
CA ALA A 25 3.13 -2.70 -5.09
C ALA A 25 4.29 -2.10 -4.28
N ILE A 26 3.97 -1.39 -3.18
CA ILE A 26 4.96 -0.92 -2.21
C ILE A 26 5.71 -2.11 -1.60
N PHE A 27 4.99 -3.16 -1.16
CA PHE A 27 5.63 -4.34 -0.57
C PHE A 27 6.47 -5.12 -1.57
N TYR A 28 6.03 -5.20 -2.83
CA TYR A 28 6.81 -5.81 -3.90
C TYR A 28 8.14 -5.08 -4.08
N GLN A 29 8.09 -3.75 -4.20
CA GLN A 29 9.28 -2.91 -4.28
C GLN A 29 10.21 -3.10 -3.07
N LEU A 30 9.67 -3.08 -1.85
CA LEU A 30 10.45 -3.22 -0.62
C LEU A 30 11.06 -4.62 -0.46
N LYS A 31 10.39 -5.66 -0.96
CA LYS A 31 10.88 -7.05 -0.92
C LYS A 31 11.94 -7.33 -1.98
N ASN A 32 11.72 -6.85 -3.20
CA ASN A 32 12.56 -7.18 -4.35
C ASN A 32 13.71 -6.18 -4.57
N GLY A 33 13.59 -4.95 -4.06
CA GLY A 33 14.62 -3.91 -4.19
C GLY A 33 14.86 -3.44 -5.63
N CYS A 34 13.88 -3.63 -6.54
CA CYS A 34 13.98 -3.22 -7.94
C CYS A 34 13.96 -1.69 -8.10
N ASN A 35 14.13 -1.16 -9.31
CA ASN A 35 13.81 0.25 -9.55
C ASN A 35 12.28 0.41 -9.60
N TRP A 36 11.72 1.52 -9.11
CA TRP A 36 10.30 1.83 -9.26
C TRP A 36 9.84 1.77 -10.73
N ALA A 37 10.70 2.14 -11.68
CA ALA A 37 10.39 2.04 -13.10
C ALA A 37 10.27 0.60 -13.63
N ASP A 38 10.83 -0.38 -12.89
CA ASP A 38 10.84 -1.81 -13.22
C ASP A 38 9.65 -2.56 -12.59
N LEU A 39 8.70 -1.84 -11.99
CA LEU A 39 7.51 -2.46 -11.41
C LEU A 39 6.73 -3.23 -12.49
N PRO A 40 6.29 -4.47 -12.21
CA PRO A 40 5.52 -5.25 -13.16
C PRO A 40 4.22 -4.54 -13.53
N ARG A 41 3.83 -4.63 -14.82
CA ARG A 41 2.64 -3.94 -15.38
C ARG A 41 1.30 -4.34 -14.78
N ASP A 42 1.26 -5.45 -14.02
CA ASP A 42 0.07 -5.88 -13.29
C ASP A 42 -0.22 -4.99 -12.05
N LEU A 43 0.81 -4.27 -11.58
CA LEU A 43 0.71 -3.35 -10.46
C LEU A 43 0.35 -1.92 -10.92
N PRO A 44 -0.12 -1.07 -9.99
CA PRO A 44 -0.36 0.32 -10.29
C PRO A 44 0.88 1.02 -10.84
N PRO A 45 0.72 2.05 -11.69
CA PRO A 45 1.84 2.83 -12.21
C PRO A 45 2.76 3.31 -11.08
N TYR A 46 4.06 3.19 -11.29
CA TYR A 46 5.05 3.50 -10.26
C TYR A 46 4.90 4.91 -9.68
N SER A 47 4.48 5.90 -10.48
CA SER A 47 4.26 7.27 -10.03
C SER A 47 3.17 7.37 -8.96
N THR A 48 2.09 6.58 -9.11
CA THR A 48 1.02 6.50 -8.11
C THR A 48 1.52 5.79 -6.85
N VAL A 49 2.22 4.66 -7.02
CA VAL A 49 2.75 3.88 -5.90
C VAL A 49 3.76 4.71 -5.09
N PHE A 50 4.66 5.42 -5.77
CA PHE A 50 5.67 6.27 -5.16
C PHE A 50 5.06 7.43 -4.38
N TRP A 51 4.05 8.12 -4.95
CA TRP A 51 3.34 9.19 -4.25
C TRP A 51 2.71 8.69 -2.94
N HIS A 52 2.05 7.54 -2.97
CA HIS A 52 1.49 6.92 -1.77
C HIS A 52 2.57 6.46 -0.78
N TYR A 53 3.68 5.90 -1.28
CA TYR A 53 4.81 5.50 -0.44
C TYR A 53 5.41 6.69 0.30
N GLN A 54 5.64 7.80 -0.40
CA GLN A 54 6.18 9.02 0.19
C GLN A 54 5.24 9.55 1.27
N ASN A 55 3.95 9.68 0.97
CA ASN A 55 2.95 10.15 1.93
C ASN A 55 2.89 9.25 3.19
N LEU A 56 2.93 7.93 3.01
CA LEU A 56 2.94 6.99 4.14
C LEU A 56 4.26 7.03 4.93
N CYS A 57 5.37 7.40 4.29
CA CYS A 57 6.66 7.57 4.95
C CYS A 57 6.68 8.87 5.77
N GLU A 58 6.13 9.96 5.24
CA GLU A 58 5.97 11.23 5.97
C GLU A 58 5.06 11.07 7.19
N GLU A 59 4.01 10.24 7.10
CA GLU A 59 3.15 9.89 8.22
C GLU A 59 3.77 8.87 9.20
N GLY A 60 4.92 8.27 8.88
CA GLY A 60 5.50 7.16 9.66
C GLY A 60 4.63 5.90 9.69
N ALA A 61 3.65 5.80 8.79
CA ALA A 61 2.69 4.70 8.74
C ALA A 61 3.30 3.41 8.16
N ILE A 62 4.27 3.53 7.24
CA ILE A 62 4.96 2.36 6.66
C ILE A 62 5.60 1.49 7.73
N ASP A 63 6.34 2.09 8.66
CA ASP A 63 7.04 1.35 9.72
C ASP A 63 6.05 0.60 10.64
N GLN A 64 4.95 1.25 11.02
CA GLN A 64 3.90 0.64 11.82
C GLN A 64 3.22 -0.53 11.08
N ILE A 65 2.97 -0.37 9.78
CA ILE A 65 2.36 -1.41 8.94
C ILE A 65 3.31 -2.61 8.83
N MET A 66 4.60 -2.37 8.52
CA MET A 66 5.61 -3.42 8.42
C MET A 66 5.80 -4.15 9.74
N THR A 67 5.89 -3.43 10.85
CA THR A 67 6.02 -4.02 12.20
C THR A 67 4.82 -4.92 12.52
N LYS A 68 3.59 -4.43 12.32
CA LYS A 68 2.37 -5.24 12.55
C LYS A 68 2.28 -6.45 11.63
N LEU A 69 2.67 -6.31 10.36
CA LEU A 69 2.69 -7.43 9.41
C LEU A 69 3.75 -8.47 9.80
N HIS A 70 4.95 -8.05 10.19
CA HIS A 70 6.00 -8.95 10.66
C HIS A 70 5.61 -9.67 11.95
N GLN A 71 4.95 -9.00 12.89
CA GLN A 71 4.41 -9.64 14.09
C GLN A 71 3.42 -10.74 13.72
N LYS A 72 2.42 -10.44 12.90
CA LYS A 72 1.42 -11.43 12.43
C LYS A 72 2.05 -12.57 11.63
N ALA A 73 3.07 -12.29 10.83
CA ALA A 73 3.78 -13.33 10.07
C ALA A 73 4.53 -14.28 11.02
N ARG A 74 5.21 -13.75 12.05
CA ARG A 74 5.90 -14.55 13.07
C ARG A 74 4.93 -15.41 13.88
N GLU A 75 3.77 -14.88 14.24
CA GLU A 75 2.72 -15.63 14.95
C GLU A 75 2.16 -16.78 14.10
N GLN A 76 1.94 -16.56 12.80
CA GLN A 76 1.47 -17.60 11.88
C GLN A 76 2.51 -18.71 11.68
N VAL A 77 3.80 -18.37 11.56
CA VAL A 77 4.87 -19.38 11.47
C VAL A 77 4.93 -20.24 12.73
N LYS A 78 4.80 -19.64 13.93
CA LYS A 78 4.73 -20.39 15.19
C LYS A 78 3.55 -21.34 15.22
N LYS A 79 2.37 -20.89 14.77
CA LYS A 79 1.15 -21.70 14.73
C LYS A 79 1.26 -22.88 13.73
N ASN A 80 1.96 -22.67 12.62
CA ASN A 80 2.23 -23.71 11.62
C ASN A 80 3.31 -24.71 12.08
N GLN A 81 4.30 -24.27 12.86
CA GLN A 81 5.29 -25.17 13.49
C GLN A 81 4.70 -26.01 14.62
N SER A 82 3.71 -25.50 15.36
CA SER A 82 2.98 -26.28 16.37
C SER A 82 1.96 -27.28 15.81
N GLY A 83 1.94 -27.46 14.48
CA GLY A 83 0.93 -28.23 13.76
C GLY A 83 1.50 -29.17 12.69
N GLN A 84 2.71 -29.72 12.89
CA GLN A 84 3.17 -30.86 12.09
C GLN A 84 3.56 -32.06 12.99
N PRO A 85 2.95 -33.24 12.79
CA PRO A 85 3.44 -34.52 13.32
C PRO A 85 4.77 -34.94 12.66
#